data_AF-A0A7C4WVP5-F1
#
_entry.id   AF-A0A7C4WVP5-F1
#
_cell.length_a   1.000
_cell.length_b   1.000
_cell.length_c   1.000
_cell.angle_alpha   90.00
_cell.angle_beta   90.00
_cell.angle_gamma   90.00
#
_symmetry.space_group_name_H-M   'P 1'
#
loop_
_entity.id
_entity.type
_entity.pdbx_description
1 polymer ?
#
loop_
_entity_poly.entity_id
_entity_poly.type
_entity_poly.pdbx_seq_one_letter_code
_entity_poly.pdbx_strand_id
1 'polypeptide(L)'
;MTGGISNRVFVVFWFDCENFITPESDDALEKLAEILKENNVRGVFKLVGEKLRVLERRGRWDVIDALRYHEVGYHTNFHSVHPTVAEYLKDMEFEDGALEFLKREGGGVEDIKRIFNVTPSCYGQPGGAWAPQVYLALRLLKIPVYLNLTDFIDLDGGPFWYCGILNILNLTGFRGGVIGLNFELGTPGFIENAIDAFDRIYRRILDGGGWGIVSVFNHPCTLVTKEFWDSVNFSGGSNTPMENLKPAELKPEDWINAGYADFDRFVKHVKSKPFVEVVTANDLYSLFRDKASDRVFNKDEITYLSSNLKSISFREVNGVYVSASEIFWLITASLAEYKANRILPSKVKNVYPLGPYRSFKSETLNTVKLEEFLKASYEVKLFIELHNRIPDFIEINGVKMSPADFLASEARLYMKIYNGEEPERVELVEGIFEPDKYVSLEGAKDCWRWAIFPKGFEAWKLVELAKLQTWTIKPATLSV
;
A
#
# COMPACT_ATOMS: atom_id res chain seq x y z
N MET A 1 34.13 1.12 10.51
CA MET A 1 33.84 1.93 9.30
C MET A 1 32.46 2.53 9.50
N THR A 2 32.39 3.84 9.71
CA THR A 2 31.13 4.59 9.86
C THR A 2 30.49 4.73 8.48
N GLY A 3 29.79 3.68 8.03
CA GLY A 3 28.92 3.78 6.87
C GLY A 3 27.74 4.68 7.23
N GLY A 4 27.54 5.76 6.48
CA GLY A 4 26.32 6.57 6.57
C GLY A 4 25.09 5.71 6.25
N ILE A 5 23.90 6.31 6.39
CA ILE A 5 22.58 5.71 6.09
C ILE A 5 22.52 5.03 4.70
N SER A 6 23.48 5.33 3.81
CA SER A 6 23.61 4.78 2.47
C SER A 6 23.90 3.28 2.36
N ASN A 7 24.33 2.57 3.41
CA ASN A 7 24.56 1.11 3.37
C ASN A 7 23.79 0.42 4.51
N ARG A 8 22.46 0.27 4.39
CA ARG A 8 21.62 -0.42 5.38
C ARG A 8 20.69 -1.45 4.73
N VAL A 9 20.55 -2.60 5.36
CA VAL A 9 19.58 -3.63 4.97
C VAL A 9 18.51 -3.67 6.05
N PHE A 10 17.34 -3.09 5.76
CA PHE A 10 16.21 -3.15 6.65
C PHE A 10 15.54 -4.51 6.52
N VAL A 11 15.29 -5.18 7.63
CA VAL A 11 14.58 -6.47 7.64
C VAL A 11 13.30 -6.31 8.42
N VAL A 12 12.16 -6.63 7.83
CA VAL A 12 10.86 -6.61 8.50
C VAL A 12 10.35 -8.05 8.62
N PHE A 13 10.13 -8.50 9.85
CA PHE A 13 9.42 -9.75 10.13
C PHE A 13 7.95 -9.46 10.33
N TRP A 14 7.07 -10.08 9.55
CA TRP A 14 5.63 -9.92 9.71
C TRP A 14 4.86 -11.22 9.65
N PHE A 15 3.72 -11.24 10.34
CA PHE A 15 2.94 -12.45 10.60
C PHE A 15 1.47 -12.19 10.32
N ASP A 16 0.88 -12.98 9.42
CA ASP A 16 -0.57 -12.98 9.21
C ASP A 16 -1.23 -13.93 10.22
N CYS A 17 -1.85 -13.34 11.23
CA CYS A 17 -2.38 -14.02 12.41
C CYS A 17 -3.88 -14.30 12.21
N GLU A 18 -4.15 -15.22 11.29
CA GLU A 18 -5.46 -15.40 10.66
C GLU A 18 -6.32 -16.52 11.25
N ASN A 19 -5.69 -17.61 11.74
CA ASN A 19 -6.41 -18.81 12.13
C ASN A 19 -7.05 -18.66 13.52
N PHE A 20 -8.35 -18.38 13.55
CA PHE A 20 -9.15 -18.29 14.78
C PHE A 20 -9.86 -19.61 15.13
N ILE A 21 -9.62 -20.70 14.38
CA ILE A 21 -10.28 -21.99 14.58
C ILE A 21 -9.37 -22.93 15.38
N THR A 22 -8.16 -23.19 14.91
CA THR A 22 -7.23 -24.17 15.49
C THR A 22 -6.59 -23.63 16.77
N PRO A 23 -6.77 -24.26 17.95
CA PRO A 23 -6.15 -23.81 19.21
C PRO A 23 -4.62 -23.79 19.20
N GLU A 24 -3.98 -24.76 18.56
CA GLU A 24 -2.51 -24.88 18.48
C GLU A 24 -1.88 -23.71 17.71
N SER A 25 -2.67 -23.01 16.88
CA SER A 25 -2.24 -21.77 16.23
C SER A 25 -2.08 -20.61 17.23
N ASP A 26 -2.79 -20.63 18.37
CA ASP A 26 -2.61 -19.65 19.44
C ASP A 26 -1.22 -19.85 20.09
N ASP A 27 -0.83 -21.10 20.33
CA ASP A 27 0.48 -21.45 20.89
C ASP A 27 1.63 -21.09 19.95
N ALA A 28 1.44 -21.32 18.64
CA ALA A 28 2.43 -20.94 17.63
C ALA A 28 2.63 -19.42 17.58
N LEU A 29 1.55 -18.67 17.70
CA LEU A 29 1.58 -17.20 17.74
C LEU A 29 2.37 -16.71 18.96
N GLU A 30 2.10 -17.22 20.15
CA GLU A 30 2.85 -16.89 21.37
C GLU A 30 4.33 -17.24 21.25
N LYS A 31 4.65 -18.47 20.84
CA LYS A 31 6.05 -18.94 20.74
C LYS A 31 6.87 -18.13 19.73
N LEU A 32 6.29 -17.79 18.58
CA LEU A 32 6.96 -16.93 17.59
C LEU A 32 7.25 -15.53 18.15
N ALA A 33 6.28 -14.95 18.87
CA ALA A 33 6.47 -13.66 19.54
C ALA A 33 7.60 -13.73 20.58
N GLU A 34 7.56 -14.74 21.47
CA GLU A 34 8.60 -14.89 22.49
C GLU A 34 9.99 -15.15 21.89
N ILE A 35 10.13 -15.95 20.83
CA ILE A 35 11.42 -16.15 20.14
C ILE A 35 11.98 -14.81 19.62
N LEU A 36 11.15 -13.97 19.01
CA LEU A 36 11.59 -12.65 18.55
C LEU A 36 12.02 -11.77 19.72
N LYS A 37 11.23 -11.76 20.80
CA LYS A 37 11.51 -11.00 22.02
C LYS A 37 12.79 -11.46 22.74
N GLU A 38 13.02 -12.76 22.87
CA GLU A 38 14.26 -13.34 23.40
C GLU A 38 15.48 -12.95 22.56
N ASN A 39 15.28 -12.82 21.25
CA ASN A 39 16.28 -12.28 20.33
C ASN A 39 16.31 -10.74 20.31
N ASN A 40 15.60 -10.04 21.19
CA ASN A 40 15.52 -8.58 21.25
C ASN A 40 15.14 -7.95 19.90
N VAL A 41 14.19 -8.57 19.19
CA VAL A 41 13.68 -8.16 17.88
C VAL A 41 12.17 -7.91 17.99
N ARG A 42 11.70 -6.84 17.36
CA ARG A 42 10.25 -6.60 17.20
C ARG A 42 9.80 -7.06 15.81
N GLY A 43 8.74 -7.86 15.76
CA GLY A 43 8.02 -8.19 14.54
C GLY A 43 6.71 -7.39 14.40
N VAL A 44 6.02 -7.58 13.28
CA VAL A 44 4.71 -6.98 12.98
C VAL A 44 3.66 -8.09 12.89
N PHE A 45 2.75 -8.17 13.84
CA PHE A 45 1.71 -9.19 13.90
C PHE A 45 0.39 -8.60 13.41
N LYS A 46 -0.04 -8.99 12.21
CA LYS A 46 -1.29 -8.54 11.58
C LYS A 46 -2.44 -9.41 12.05
N LEU A 47 -3.36 -8.84 12.83
CA LEU A 47 -4.40 -9.60 13.53
C LEU A 47 -5.74 -9.52 12.80
N VAL A 48 -6.39 -10.69 12.71
CA VAL A 48 -7.82 -10.78 12.37
C VAL A 48 -8.67 -10.39 13.59
N GLY A 49 -9.72 -9.61 13.38
CA GLY A 49 -10.63 -9.18 14.46
C GLY A 49 -11.20 -10.36 15.24
N GLU A 50 -11.69 -11.39 14.54
CA GLU A 50 -12.23 -12.59 15.17
C GLU A 50 -11.18 -13.42 15.91
N LYS A 51 -9.93 -13.43 15.43
CA LYS A 51 -8.81 -14.06 16.16
C LYS A 51 -8.66 -13.44 17.53
N LEU A 52 -8.72 -12.12 17.63
CA LEU A 52 -8.61 -11.43 18.92
C LEU A 52 -9.76 -11.80 19.88
N ARG A 53 -10.99 -11.81 19.38
CA ARG A 53 -12.15 -12.19 20.19
C ARG A 53 -12.06 -13.65 20.64
N VAL A 54 -11.54 -14.55 19.79
CA VAL A 54 -11.29 -15.95 20.17
C VAL A 54 -10.24 -16.06 21.28
N LEU A 55 -9.14 -15.32 21.19
CA LEU A 55 -8.11 -15.32 22.24
C LEU A 55 -8.71 -14.88 23.60
N GLU A 56 -9.52 -13.83 23.62
CA GLU A 56 -10.22 -13.39 24.85
C GLU A 56 -11.19 -14.47 25.37
N ARG A 57 -12.00 -15.08 24.49
CA ARG A 57 -12.95 -16.15 24.87
C ARG A 57 -12.24 -17.39 25.41
N ARG A 58 -11.05 -17.70 24.90
CA ARG A 58 -10.20 -18.80 25.37
C ARG A 58 -9.37 -18.44 26.61
N GLY A 59 -9.38 -17.18 27.04
CA GLY A 59 -8.56 -16.71 28.15
C GLY A 59 -7.06 -16.69 27.87
N ARG A 60 -6.67 -16.60 26.59
CA ARG A 60 -5.26 -16.58 26.13
C ARG A 60 -4.61 -15.21 26.27
N TRP A 61 -4.57 -14.74 27.52
CA TRP A 61 -3.93 -13.48 27.89
C TRP A 61 -2.41 -13.54 27.76
N ASP A 62 -1.83 -14.72 27.94
CA ASP A 62 -0.43 -15.06 27.65
C ASP A 62 -0.05 -14.67 26.21
N VAL A 63 -0.84 -15.08 25.22
CA VAL A 63 -0.62 -14.74 23.80
C VAL A 63 -0.71 -13.23 23.60
N ILE A 64 -1.75 -12.60 24.15
CA ILE A 64 -1.97 -11.15 24.03
C ILE A 64 -0.79 -10.38 24.64
N ASP A 65 -0.30 -10.80 25.81
CA ASP A 65 0.80 -10.14 26.51
C ASP A 65 2.14 -10.33 25.79
N ALA A 66 2.40 -11.50 25.19
CA ALA A 66 3.56 -11.71 24.32
C ALA A 66 3.57 -10.73 23.13
N LEU A 67 2.41 -10.50 22.52
CA LEU A 67 2.26 -9.59 21.38
C LEU A 67 2.49 -8.11 21.75
N ARG A 68 2.36 -7.70 23.02
CA ARG A 68 2.56 -6.30 23.45
C ARG A 68 3.98 -5.79 23.24
N TYR A 69 4.97 -6.69 23.20
CA TYR A 69 6.34 -6.32 22.88
C TYR A 69 6.52 -5.95 21.40
N HIS A 70 5.64 -6.43 20.54
CA HIS A 70 5.72 -6.29 19.09
C HIS A 70 4.87 -5.14 18.57
N GLU A 71 4.89 -4.95 17.26
CA GLU A 71 3.97 -4.06 16.59
C GLU A 71 2.75 -4.84 16.08
N VAL A 72 1.58 -4.21 16.10
CA VAL A 72 0.32 -4.84 15.71
C VAL A 72 -0.21 -4.17 14.44
N GLY A 73 -0.52 -4.99 13.44
CA GLY A 73 -1.21 -4.61 12.21
C GLY A 73 -2.63 -5.17 12.13
N TYR A 74 -3.36 -4.80 11.09
CA TYR A 74 -4.73 -5.25 10.85
C TYR A 74 -4.82 -6.18 9.64
N HIS A 75 -5.61 -7.26 9.78
CA HIS A 75 -5.74 -8.30 8.75
C HIS A 75 -7.20 -8.67 8.45
N THR A 76 -8.10 -7.68 8.43
CA THR A 76 -9.57 -7.82 8.30
C THR A 76 -10.26 -8.43 9.53
N ASN A 77 -11.58 -8.36 9.56
CA ASN A 77 -12.38 -8.71 10.73
C ASN A 77 -12.62 -10.22 10.80
N PHE A 78 -12.83 -10.85 9.63
CA PHE A 78 -13.13 -12.29 9.52
C PHE A 78 -12.30 -13.02 8.45
N HIS A 79 -11.32 -12.36 7.85
CA HIS A 79 -10.38 -12.97 6.89
C HIS A 79 -11.07 -13.57 5.65
N SER A 80 -11.22 -14.89 5.63
CA SER A 80 -11.72 -15.69 4.51
C SER A 80 -13.22 -16.00 4.58
N VAL A 81 -13.93 -15.51 5.61
CA VAL A 81 -15.39 -15.67 5.68
C VAL A 81 -16.05 -14.86 4.56
N HIS A 82 -16.89 -15.51 3.76
CA HIS A 82 -17.51 -14.86 2.61
C HIS A 82 -18.69 -13.95 3.00
N PRO A 83 -18.92 -12.87 2.24
CA PRO A 83 -18.08 -12.38 1.14
C PRO A 83 -16.78 -11.74 1.66
N THR A 84 -15.66 -12.06 1.02
CA THR A 84 -14.36 -11.44 1.27
C THR A 84 -14.29 -10.01 0.73
N VAL A 85 -13.23 -9.26 1.10
CA VAL A 85 -13.04 -7.85 0.71
C VAL A 85 -13.22 -7.62 -0.79
N ALA A 86 -12.55 -8.40 -1.64
CA ALA A 86 -12.68 -8.24 -3.08
C ALA A 86 -14.10 -8.57 -3.57
N GLU A 87 -14.79 -9.56 -2.97
CA GLU A 87 -16.12 -9.96 -3.41
C GLU A 87 -17.19 -8.91 -3.13
N TYR A 88 -17.22 -8.32 -1.93
CA TYR A 88 -18.23 -7.30 -1.63
C TYR A 88 -17.90 -5.93 -2.23
N LEU A 89 -16.64 -5.66 -2.57
CA LEU A 89 -16.23 -4.39 -3.20
C LEU A 89 -16.22 -4.41 -4.72
N LYS A 90 -16.26 -5.60 -5.37
CA LYS A 90 -16.03 -5.73 -6.81
C LYS A 90 -16.90 -4.85 -7.70
N ASP A 91 -18.11 -4.48 -7.26
CA ASP A 91 -19.05 -3.68 -8.05
C ASP A 91 -19.26 -2.26 -7.48
N MET A 92 -18.60 -1.92 -6.36
CA MET A 92 -18.80 -0.65 -5.66
C MET A 92 -17.98 0.49 -6.27
N GLU A 93 -18.52 1.70 -6.18
CA GLU A 93 -17.74 2.93 -6.47
C GLU A 93 -16.65 3.14 -5.41
N PHE A 94 -15.71 4.05 -5.68
CA PHE A 94 -14.51 4.18 -4.86
C PHE A 94 -14.80 4.58 -3.40
N GLU A 95 -15.57 5.64 -3.20
CA GLU A 95 -15.89 6.17 -1.86
C GLU A 95 -16.90 5.27 -1.13
N ASP A 96 -17.98 4.85 -1.81
CA ASP A 96 -18.96 3.93 -1.23
C ASP A 96 -18.32 2.60 -0.80
N GLY A 97 -17.38 2.09 -1.59
CA GLY A 97 -16.61 0.89 -1.24
C GLY A 97 -15.72 1.10 -0.02
N ALA A 98 -15.10 2.27 0.13
CA ALA A 98 -14.31 2.59 1.32
C ALA A 98 -15.20 2.64 2.58
N LEU A 99 -16.39 3.22 2.48
CA LEU A 99 -17.36 3.26 3.59
C LEU A 99 -17.91 1.87 3.92
N GLU A 100 -18.18 1.02 2.93
CA GLU A 100 -18.61 -0.36 3.16
C GLU A 100 -17.50 -1.18 3.84
N PHE A 101 -16.24 -0.99 3.42
CA PHE A 101 -15.10 -1.59 4.12
C PHE A 101 -15.07 -1.15 5.58
N LEU A 102 -15.14 0.15 5.87
CA LEU A 102 -15.16 0.65 7.26
C LEU A 102 -16.30 0.04 8.08
N LYS A 103 -17.49 -0.09 7.49
CA LYS A 103 -18.66 -0.67 8.15
C LYS A 103 -18.46 -2.15 8.52
N ARG A 104 -17.84 -2.95 7.64
CA ARG A 104 -17.62 -4.39 7.86
C ARG A 104 -16.39 -4.68 8.73
N GLU A 105 -15.34 -3.89 8.50
CA GLU A 105 -14.00 -4.14 9.00
C GLU A 105 -13.65 -3.30 10.23
N GLY A 106 -14.31 -2.15 10.42
CA GLY A 106 -13.98 -1.21 11.50
C GLY A 106 -14.02 -1.82 12.90
N GLY A 107 -14.93 -2.78 13.14
CA GLY A 107 -15.01 -3.50 14.42
C GLY A 107 -13.71 -4.24 14.78
N GLY A 108 -13.03 -4.84 13.81
CA GLY A 108 -11.75 -5.52 14.05
C GLY A 108 -10.61 -4.55 14.39
N VAL A 109 -10.63 -3.35 13.81
CA VAL A 109 -9.68 -2.28 14.15
C VAL A 109 -9.93 -1.76 15.57
N GLU A 110 -11.20 -1.58 15.96
CA GLU A 110 -11.56 -1.18 17.31
C GLU A 110 -11.18 -2.23 18.36
N ASP A 111 -11.24 -3.53 18.02
CA ASP A 111 -10.74 -4.59 18.89
C ASP A 111 -9.23 -4.47 19.14
N ILE A 112 -8.42 -4.18 18.12
CA ILE A 112 -6.98 -3.92 18.29
C ILE A 112 -6.75 -2.73 19.21
N LYS A 113 -7.45 -1.61 18.98
CA LYS A 113 -7.32 -0.41 19.82
C LYS A 113 -7.69 -0.70 21.27
N ARG A 114 -8.77 -1.45 21.51
CA ARG A 114 -9.23 -1.82 22.84
C ARG A 114 -8.24 -2.71 23.60
N ILE A 115 -7.66 -3.70 22.92
CA ILE A 115 -6.81 -4.72 23.56
C ILE A 115 -5.37 -4.23 23.75
N PHE A 116 -4.82 -3.56 22.75
CA PHE A 116 -3.42 -3.15 22.71
C PHE A 116 -3.19 -1.67 22.99
N ASN A 117 -4.24 -0.84 23.00
CA ASN A 117 -4.15 0.61 23.14
C ASN A 117 -3.27 1.27 22.04
N VAL A 118 -3.37 0.75 20.81
CA VAL A 118 -2.64 1.26 19.64
C VAL A 118 -3.57 1.36 18.43
N THR A 119 -3.27 2.26 17.51
CA THR A 119 -3.78 2.18 16.14
C THR A 119 -2.94 1.15 15.38
N PRO A 120 -3.54 0.25 14.58
CA PRO A 120 -2.76 -0.69 13.76
C PRO A 120 -1.75 0.06 12.89
N SER A 121 -0.50 -0.39 12.86
CA SER A 121 0.56 0.28 12.11
C SER A 121 0.54 0.00 10.62
N CYS A 122 0.00 -1.16 10.23
CA CYS A 122 -0.15 -1.56 8.86
C CYS A 122 -1.43 -2.35 8.62
N TYR A 123 -1.77 -2.49 7.36
CA TYR A 123 -2.77 -3.41 6.86
C TYR A 123 -2.12 -4.42 5.91
N GLY A 124 -2.55 -5.68 6.00
CA GLY A 124 -2.35 -6.66 4.94
C GLY A 124 -3.71 -7.24 4.54
N GLN A 125 -4.00 -7.34 3.25
CA GLN A 125 -5.18 -8.06 2.78
C GLN A 125 -5.07 -9.58 2.95
N PRO A 126 -6.15 -10.28 3.32
CA PRO A 126 -6.25 -11.73 3.27
C PRO A 126 -6.02 -12.26 1.85
N GLY A 127 -5.01 -13.11 1.68
CA GLY A 127 -4.70 -13.75 0.40
C GLY A 127 -4.81 -12.82 -0.82
N GLY A 128 -5.64 -13.21 -1.79
CA GLY A 128 -5.88 -12.46 -3.02
C GLY A 128 -6.98 -11.38 -2.95
N ALA A 129 -7.54 -11.10 -1.78
CA ALA A 129 -8.68 -10.18 -1.60
C ALA A 129 -8.29 -8.69 -1.61
N TRP A 130 -7.55 -8.28 -2.64
CA TRP A 130 -7.10 -6.90 -2.83
C TRP A 130 -8.18 -6.03 -3.47
N ALA A 131 -8.31 -4.77 -3.01
CA ALA A 131 -9.21 -3.78 -3.59
C ALA A 131 -8.68 -2.34 -3.35
N PRO A 132 -8.74 -1.43 -4.33
CA PRO A 132 -8.18 -0.08 -4.22
C PRO A 132 -8.96 0.84 -3.28
N GLN A 133 -10.27 0.60 -3.08
CA GLN A 133 -11.11 1.37 -2.17
C GLN A 133 -10.61 1.30 -0.72
N VAL A 134 -9.97 0.19 -0.36
CA VAL A 134 -9.39 -0.04 0.98
C VAL A 134 -8.41 1.07 1.35
N TYR A 135 -7.65 1.62 0.41
CA TYR A 135 -6.67 2.66 0.71
C TYR A 135 -7.29 3.95 1.27
N LEU A 136 -8.48 4.35 0.79
CA LEU A 136 -9.21 5.48 1.37
C LEU A 136 -9.70 5.14 2.78
N ALA A 137 -10.20 3.91 3.00
CA ALA A 137 -10.56 3.46 4.33
C ALA A 137 -9.37 3.46 5.30
N LEU A 138 -8.18 3.04 4.85
CA LEU A 138 -6.94 3.08 5.66
C LEU A 138 -6.54 4.50 6.04
N ARG A 139 -6.68 5.49 5.14
CA ARG A 139 -6.47 6.91 5.48
C ARG A 139 -7.41 7.34 6.61
N LEU A 140 -8.70 6.99 6.52
CA LEU A 140 -9.71 7.34 7.52
C LEU A 140 -9.44 6.64 8.88
N LEU A 141 -8.93 5.40 8.84
CA LEU A 141 -8.52 4.64 10.01
C LEU A 141 -7.16 5.06 10.59
N LYS A 142 -6.41 5.91 9.87
CA LYS A 142 -5.03 6.31 10.18
C LYS A 142 -4.06 5.14 10.23
N ILE A 143 -4.22 4.18 9.33
CA ILE A 143 -3.31 3.04 9.15
C ILE A 143 -2.35 3.39 8.00
N PRO A 144 -1.08 3.70 8.26
CA PRO A 144 -0.20 4.36 7.30
C PRO A 144 0.51 3.45 6.30
N VAL A 145 0.60 2.15 6.59
CA VAL A 145 1.38 1.19 5.80
C VAL A 145 0.51 0.07 5.26
N TYR A 146 0.75 -0.31 4.02
CA TYR A 146 0.25 -1.51 3.38
C TYR A 146 1.42 -2.51 3.27
N LEU A 147 1.42 -3.54 4.10
CA LEU A 147 2.52 -4.51 4.23
C LEU A 147 2.00 -5.91 3.89
N ASN A 148 2.25 -6.36 2.67
CA ASN A 148 1.78 -7.66 2.21
C ASN A 148 2.49 -8.17 0.95
N LEU A 149 1.95 -9.21 0.32
CA LEU A 149 2.32 -9.72 -0.99
C LEU A 149 1.15 -9.62 -1.95
N THR A 150 1.37 -8.99 -3.10
CA THR A 150 0.42 -8.96 -4.21
C THR A 150 1.11 -8.44 -5.47
N ASP A 151 0.76 -9.04 -6.61
CA ASP A 151 1.20 -8.59 -7.93
C ASP A 151 0.20 -7.61 -8.57
N PHE A 152 -0.87 -7.22 -7.88
CA PHE A 152 -1.92 -6.36 -8.44
C PHE A 152 -1.37 -4.98 -8.84
N ILE A 153 -0.48 -4.42 -8.03
CA ILE A 153 0.15 -3.12 -8.23
C ILE A 153 1.61 -3.19 -7.78
N ASP A 154 2.51 -2.64 -8.59
CA ASP A 154 3.94 -2.58 -8.29
C ASP A 154 4.56 -1.31 -8.88
N LEU A 155 5.65 -0.85 -8.27
CA LEU A 155 6.45 0.24 -8.79
C LEU A 155 7.92 -0.17 -8.86
N ASP A 156 8.25 -0.85 -9.96
CA ASP A 156 9.60 -1.31 -10.31
C ASP A 156 10.26 -2.13 -9.17
N GLY A 157 9.44 -2.87 -8.42
CA GLY A 157 9.85 -3.71 -7.30
C GLY A 157 10.43 -2.97 -6.10
N GLY A 158 10.17 -1.65 -5.97
CA GLY A 158 10.57 -0.84 -4.82
C GLY A 158 9.39 -0.49 -3.89
N PRO A 159 9.65 0.10 -2.72
CA PRO A 159 8.58 0.69 -1.90
C PRO A 159 8.00 1.93 -2.57
N PHE A 160 6.69 2.15 -2.43
CA PHE A 160 6.01 3.26 -3.10
C PHE A 160 4.84 3.82 -2.30
N TRP A 161 4.47 5.06 -2.59
CA TRP A 161 3.26 5.68 -2.10
C TRP A 161 2.12 5.43 -3.08
N TYR A 162 0.95 5.04 -2.58
CA TYR A 162 -0.28 4.93 -3.35
C TYR A 162 -1.46 5.28 -2.46
N CYS A 163 -2.31 6.19 -2.93
CA CYS A 163 -3.41 6.78 -2.17
C CYS A 163 -2.95 7.37 -0.81
N GLY A 164 -1.71 7.87 -0.71
CA GLY A 164 -1.14 8.39 0.52
C GLY A 164 -0.78 7.34 1.58
N ILE A 165 -0.80 6.05 1.22
CA ILE A 165 -0.36 4.93 2.07
C ILE A 165 0.98 4.41 1.54
N LEU A 166 1.91 4.09 2.45
CA LEU A 166 3.20 3.50 2.09
C LEU A 166 3.01 2.00 1.80
N ASN A 167 3.43 1.55 0.63
CA ASN A 167 3.32 0.15 0.19
C ASN A 167 4.70 -0.52 0.27
N ILE A 168 4.75 -1.61 1.02
CA ILE A 168 5.88 -2.54 1.10
C ILE A 168 5.35 -3.90 0.65
N LEU A 169 5.49 -4.18 -0.65
CA LEU A 169 4.89 -5.35 -1.29
C LEU A 169 5.95 -6.41 -1.68
N ASN A 170 5.94 -6.88 -2.93
CA ASN A 170 6.74 -8.01 -3.40
C ASN A 170 8.24 -7.72 -3.50
N LEU A 171 8.65 -6.44 -3.49
CA LEU A 171 10.06 -6.01 -3.46
C LEU A 171 10.95 -6.75 -4.49
N THR A 172 10.44 -6.93 -5.71
CA THR A 172 11.08 -7.73 -6.78
C THR A 172 12.31 -7.06 -7.39
N GLY A 173 12.56 -5.80 -7.05
CA GLY A 173 13.66 -5.00 -7.56
C GLY A 173 15.01 -5.35 -6.94
N PHE A 174 16.06 -4.71 -7.44
CA PHE A 174 17.44 -4.96 -6.97
C PHE A 174 17.68 -4.53 -5.51
N ARG A 175 16.82 -3.66 -4.96
CA ARG A 175 16.90 -3.13 -3.58
C ARG A 175 16.01 -3.87 -2.57
N GLY A 176 15.44 -5.01 -2.91
CA GLY A 176 14.68 -5.75 -1.92
C GLY A 176 14.53 -7.23 -2.21
N GLY A 177 13.76 -7.91 -1.38
CA GLY A 177 13.39 -9.30 -1.61
C GLY A 177 12.47 -9.82 -0.51
N VAL A 178 11.79 -10.92 -0.81
CA VAL A 178 10.82 -11.55 0.08
C VAL A 178 11.29 -12.96 0.45
N ILE A 179 11.09 -13.34 1.71
CA ILE A 179 11.35 -14.69 2.21
C ILE A 179 10.11 -15.16 2.97
N GLY A 180 9.52 -16.27 2.50
CA GLY A 180 8.44 -16.95 3.22
C GLY A 180 8.99 -18.07 4.08
N LEU A 181 8.59 -18.10 5.35
CA LEU A 181 8.91 -19.17 6.30
C LEU A 181 7.63 -19.92 6.67
N ASN A 182 7.01 -20.66 5.73
CA ASN A 182 5.63 -21.16 5.89
C ASN A 182 5.54 -22.65 6.30
N PHE A 183 4.93 -23.50 5.48
CA PHE A 183 4.59 -24.90 5.83
C PHE A 183 5.82 -25.80 5.95
N GLU A 184 6.91 -25.47 5.27
CA GLU A 184 8.11 -26.30 5.18
C GLU A 184 9.05 -26.06 6.37
N LEU A 185 8.77 -25.06 7.21
CA LEU A 185 9.57 -24.78 8.40
C LEU A 185 9.54 -25.97 9.37
N GLY A 186 10.72 -26.41 9.82
CA GLY A 186 10.91 -27.65 10.61
C GLY A 186 11.17 -28.90 9.78
N THR A 187 11.06 -28.84 8.44
CA THR A 187 11.40 -29.96 7.56
C THR A 187 12.90 -29.96 7.20
N PRO A 188 13.52 -31.15 6.98
CA PRO A 188 14.95 -31.23 6.69
C PRO A 188 15.38 -30.37 5.48
N GLY A 189 16.38 -29.51 5.69
CA GLY A 189 17.00 -28.69 4.64
C GLY A 189 16.26 -27.40 4.28
N PHE A 190 15.05 -27.16 4.81
CA PHE A 190 14.32 -25.93 4.53
C PHE A 190 15.05 -24.69 5.06
N ILE A 191 15.52 -24.76 6.30
CA ILE A 191 16.11 -23.60 6.96
C ILE A 191 17.44 -23.17 6.34
N GLU A 192 18.24 -24.13 5.87
CA GLU A 192 19.45 -23.87 5.09
C GLU A 192 19.12 -23.11 3.80
N ASN A 193 18.09 -23.55 3.07
CA ASN A 193 17.66 -22.87 1.85
C ASN A 193 17.16 -21.45 2.11
N ALA A 194 16.43 -21.24 3.21
CA ALA A 194 15.96 -19.91 3.61
C ALA A 194 17.14 -18.98 3.98
N ILE A 195 18.10 -19.48 4.76
CA ILE A 195 19.35 -18.77 5.10
C ILE A 195 20.13 -18.39 3.84
N ASP A 196 20.28 -19.33 2.89
CA ASP A 196 20.97 -19.07 1.63
C ASP A 196 20.23 -18.04 0.76
N ALA A 197 18.90 -18.08 0.76
CA ALA A 197 18.07 -17.09 0.07
C ALA A 197 18.26 -15.70 0.67
N PHE A 198 18.24 -15.59 2.01
CA PHE A 198 18.55 -14.36 2.71
C PHE A 198 19.94 -13.83 2.35
N ASP A 199 20.96 -14.68 2.38
CA ASP A 199 22.33 -14.28 2.09
C ASP A 199 22.52 -13.83 0.63
N ARG A 200 21.74 -14.38 -0.32
CA ARG A 200 21.73 -13.91 -1.71
C ARG A 200 21.10 -12.51 -1.83
N ILE A 201 19.94 -12.29 -1.21
CA ILE A 201 19.25 -10.99 -1.24
C ILE A 201 20.10 -9.92 -0.55
N TYR A 202 20.61 -10.23 0.65
CA TYR A 202 21.48 -9.36 1.43
C TYR A 202 22.72 -8.92 0.63
N ARG A 203 23.43 -9.86 -0.01
CA ARG A 203 24.59 -9.52 -0.86
C ARG A 203 24.20 -8.66 -2.05
N ARG A 204 23.10 -8.98 -2.74
CA ARG A 204 22.60 -8.17 -3.86
C ARG A 204 22.33 -6.72 -3.46
N ILE A 205 21.72 -6.50 -2.30
CA ILE A 205 21.44 -5.15 -1.78
C ILE A 205 22.75 -4.40 -1.53
N LEU A 206 23.72 -5.03 -0.86
CA LEU A 206 25.01 -4.40 -0.57
C LEU A 206 25.83 -4.11 -1.82
N ASP A 207 25.90 -5.06 -2.75
CA ASP A 207 26.62 -4.90 -4.03
C ASP A 207 26.00 -3.79 -4.88
N GLY A 208 24.68 -3.56 -4.74
CA GLY A 208 23.96 -2.50 -5.42
C GLY A 208 24.25 -1.08 -4.91
N GLY A 209 24.99 -0.92 -3.81
CA GLY A 209 25.37 0.38 -3.25
C GLY A 209 24.16 1.20 -2.81
N GLY A 210 23.64 0.94 -1.62
CA GLY A 210 22.45 1.62 -1.15
C GLY A 210 21.80 0.98 0.07
N TRP A 211 20.59 1.45 0.34
CA TRP A 211 19.67 0.79 1.24
C TRP A 211 18.87 -0.30 0.51
N GLY A 212 18.34 -1.26 1.25
CA GLY A 212 17.33 -2.19 0.75
C GLY A 212 16.45 -2.76 1.85
N ILE A 213 15.38 -3.44 1.45
CA ILE A 213 14.39 -4.03 2.37
C ILE A 213 14.29 -5.54 2.11
N VAL A 214 14.43 -6.35 3.15
CA VAL A 214 14.09 -7.77 3.11
C VAL A 214 12.81 -7.98 3.92
N SER A 215 11.75 -8.41 3.23
CA SER A 215 10.45 -8.71 3.81
C SER A 215 10.39 -10.19 4.15
N VAL A 216 10.32 -10.53 5.43
CA VAL A 216 10.26 -11.92 5.90
C VAL A 216 8.87 -12.15 6.48
N PHE A 217 8.15 -13.14 5.93
CA PHE A 217 6.78 -13.41 6.33
C PHE A 217 6.56 -14.85 6.78
N ASN A 218 5.60 -15.02 7.68
CA ASN A 218 5.12 -16.31 8.15
C ASN A 218 3.62 -16.20 8.48
N HIS A 219 2.93 -17.34 8.50
CA HIS A 219 1.60 -17.45 9.09
C HIS A 219 1.75 -18.38 10.30
N PRO A 220 1.45 -17.96 11.54
CA PRO A 220 1.66 -18.79 12.72
C PRO A 220 0.98 -20.17 12.63
N CYS A 221 -0.16 -20.27 11.94
CA CYS A 221 -0.81 -21.56 11.74
C CYS A 221 0.01 -22.52 10.86
N THR A 222 0.75 -22.03 9.86
CA THR A 222 1.52 -22.91 8.95
C THR A 222 2.67 -23.61 9.66
N LEU A 223 3.06 -23.18 10.86
CA LEU A 223 4.01 -23.93 11.69
C LEU A 223 3.42 -25.23 12.22
N VAL A 224 2.13 -25.23 12.55
CA VAL A 224 1.47 -26.30 13.30
C VAL A 224 0.47 -27.10 12.47
N THR A 225 -0.01 -26.57 11.34
CA THR A 225 -0.97 -27.25 10.46
C THR A 225 -0.35 -27.68 9.12
N LYS A 226 -0.91 -28.72 8.50
CA LYS A 226 -0.49 -29.24 7.18
C LYS A 226 -1.06 -28.45 6.01
N GLU A 227 -2.14 -27.72 6.25
CA GLU A 227 -2.83 -26.87 5.28
C GLU A 227 -3.43 -25.65 5.98
N PHE A 228 -3.91 -24.68 5.21
CA PHE A 228 -4.57 -23.50 5.78
C PHE A 228 -5.97 -23.85 6.27
N TRP A 229 -6.35 -23.26 7.40
CA TRP A 229 -7.67 -23.41 8.02
C TRP A 229 -8.80 -22.93 7.12
N ASP A 230 -8.57 -21.90 6.31
CA ASP A 230 -9.57 -21.35 5.41
C ASP A 230 -9.76 -22.24 4.18
N SER A 231 -8.71 -22.90 3.69
CA SER A 231 -8.84 -23.92 2.64
C SER A 231 -9.80 -25.04 3.07
N VAL A 232 -9.75 -25.46 4.33
CA VAL A 232 -10.65 -26.50 4.87
C VAL A 232 -12.11 -26.05 4.90
N ASN A 233 -12.37 -24.77 5.17
CA ASN A 233 -13.70 -24.27 5.50
C ASN A 233 -14.36 -23.44 4.39
N PHE A 234 -13.58 -22.82 3.51
CA PHE A 234 -14.05 -21.80 2.57
C PHE A 234 -13.57 -21.98 1.12
N SER A 235 -12.84 -23.06 0.81
CA SER A 235 -12.37 -23.32 -0.57
C SER A 235 -13.50 -23.26 -1.60
N GLY A 236 -13.19 -22.64 -2.74
CA GLY A 236 -14.07 -22.57 -3.91
C GLY A 236 -15.34 -21.77 -3.69
N GLY A 237 -15.34 -20.78 -2.78
CA GLY A 237 -16.52 -19.97 -2.44
C GLY A 237 -17.44 -20.61 -1.42
N SER A 238 -17.00 -21.67 -0.74
CA SER A 238 -17.77 -22.29 0.34
C SER A 238 -17.86 -21.32 1.52
N ASN A 239 -18.99 -21.28 2.23
CA ASN A 239 -19.13 -20.43 3.42
C ASN A 239 -19.63 -21.26 4.60
N THR A 240 -18.74 -22.07 5.19
CA THR A 240 -19.09 -22.94 6.31
C THR A 240 -19.59 -22.11 7.50
N PRO A 241 -20.79 -22.41 8.06
CA PRO A 241 -21.30 -21.71 9.23
C PRO A 241 -20.33 -21.76 10.41
N MET A 242 -20.27 -20.68 11.20
CA MET A 242 -19.28 -20.51 12.29
C MET A 242 -19.29 -21.68 13.29
N GLU A 243 -20.47 -22.23 13.59
CA GLU A 243 -20.67 -23.37 14.50
C GLU A 243 -20.17 -24.71 13.93
N ASN A 244 -19.91 -24.79 12.62
CA ASN A 244 -19.52 -26.00 11.91
C ASN A 244 -18.07 -25.96 11.40
N LEU A 245 -17.34 -24.90 11.75
CA LEU A 245 -15.94 -24.71 11.36
C LEU A 245 -15.06 -25.84 11.91
N LYS A 246 -14.14 -26.33 11.07
CA LYS A 246 -13.23 -27.44 11.39
C LYS A 246 -11.78 -26.97 11.44
N PRO A 247 -10.98 -27.41 12.42
CA PRO A 247 -9.55 -27.14 12.44
C PRO A 247 -8.86 -27.86 11.28
N ALA A 248 -7.78 -27.27 10.77
CA ALA A 248 -6.88 -27.95 9.84
C ALA A 248 -6.07 -29.05 10.55
N GLU A 249 -5.64 -30.05 9.77
CA GLU A 249 -4.85 -31.17 10.30
C GLU A 249 -3.50 -30.69 10.85
N LEU A 250 -3.10 -31.17 12.02
CA LEU A 250 -1.83 -30.84 12.65
C LEU A 250 -0.64 -31.56 12.00
N LYS A 251 0.52 -30.92 12.04
CA LYS A 251 1.80 -31.55 11.72
C LYS A 251 2.28 -32.48 12.84
N PRO A 252 3.22 -33.39 12.54
CA PRO A 252 3.95 -34.12 13.57
C PRO A 252 4.65 -33.19 14.58
N GLU A 253 4.68 -33.59 15.85
CA GLU A 253 5.23 -32.76 16.94
C GLU A 253 6.73 -32.48 16.79
N ASP A 254 7.49 -33.43 16.27
CA ASP A 254 8.92 -33.28 15.98
C ASP A 254 9.17 -32.20 14.93
N TRP A 255 8.34 -32.12 13.89
CA TRP A 255 8.41 -31.06 12.88
C TRP A 255 8.04 -29.70 13.46
N ILE A 256 7.02 -29.64 14.32
CA ILE A 256 6.61 -28.39 15.00
C ILE A 256 7.75 -27.85 15.87
N ASN A 257 8.35 -28.73 16.69
CA ASN A 257 9.46 -28.35 17.57
C ASN A 257 10.71 -27.95 16.77
N ALA A 258 11.03 -28.67 15.70
CA ALA A 258 12.09 -28.29 14.78
C ALA A 258 11.80 -26.93 14.12
N GLY A 259 10.55 -26.63 13.77
CA GLY A 259 10.15 -25.37 13.16
C GLY A 259 10.40 -24.16 14.04
N TYR A 260 10.14 -24.26 15.36
CA TYR A 260 10.51 -23.19 16.30
C TYR A 260 12.02 -22.98 16.39
N ALA A 261 12.79 -24.08 16.45
CA ALA A 261 14.25 -24.00 16.49
C ALA A 261 14.84 -23.42 15.19
N ASP A 262 14.27 -23.77 14.04
CA ASP A 262 14.63 -23.23 12.73
C ASP A 262 14.35 -21.73 12.66
N PHE A 263 13.16 -21.30 13.10
CA PHE A 263 12.81 -19.88 13.14
C PHE A 263 13.78 -19.07 13.99
N ASP A 264 14.08 -19.53 15.21
CA ASP A 264 15.08 -18.90 16.10
C ASP A 264 16.47 -18.83 15.42
N ARG A 265 16.91 -19.92 14.78
CA ARG A 265 18.17 -19.96 14.03
C ARG A 265 18.18 -18.95 12.88
N PHE A 266 17.09 -18.79 12.16
CA PHE A 266 16.98 -17.80 11.08
C PHE A 266 17.06 -16.37 11.62
N VAL A 267 16.32 -16.06 12.69
CA VAL A 267 16.36 -14.74 13.33
C VAL A 267 17.79 -14.40 13.79
N LYS A 268 18.48 -15.35 14.44
CA LYS A 268 19.88 -15.20 14.86
C LYS A 268 20.82 -14.97 13.67
N HIS A 269 20.62 -15.70 12.57
CA HIS A 269 21.40 -15.53 11.35
C HIS A 269 21.24 -14.14 10.74
N VAL A 270 19.99 -13.66 10.61
CA VAL A 270 19.68 -12.31 10.10
C VAL A 270 20.41 -11.25 10.93
N LYS A 271 20.28 -11.31 12.26
CA LYS A 271 20.91 -10.36 13.19
C LYS A 271 22.44 -10.39 13.16
N SER A 272 23.03 -11.52 12.77
CA SER A 272 24.49 -11.66 12.73
C SER A 272 25.14 -10.85 11.60
N LYS A 273 24.37 -10.45 10.58
CA LYS A 273 24.91 -9.75 9.43
C LYS A 273 25.19 -8.27 9.74
N PRO A 274 26.34 -7.73 9.30
CA PRO A 274 26.60 -6.30 9.44
C PRO A 274 25.61 -5.49 8.61
N PHE A 275 25.36 -4.25 9.01
CA PHE A 275 24.45 -3.30 8.34
C PHE A 275 22.97 -3.72 8.29
N VAL A 276 22.60 -4.87 8.87
CA VAL A 276 21.21 -5.26 9.05
C VAL A 276 20.61 -4.48 10.22
N GLU A 277 19.42 -3.94 9.99
CA GLU A 277 18.57 -3.34 11.00
C GLU A 277 17.19 -3.97 10.91
N VAL A 278 16.74 -4.60 12.00
CA VAL A 278 15.40 -5.17 12.04
C VAL A 278 14.43 -4.06 12.42
N VAL A 279 13.42 -3.84 11.57
CA VAL A 279 12.48 -2.72 11.62
C VAL A 279 11.04 -3.20 11.65
N THR A 280 10.15 -2.36 12.16
CA THR A 280 8.69 -2.53 12.13
C THR A 280 8.04 -1.77 10.98
N ALA A 281 6.72 -1.84 10.83
CA ALA A 281 6.00 -1.07 9.82
C ALA A 281 6.05 0.44 10.12
N ASN A 282 5.93 0.86 11.38
CA ASN A 282 6.08 2.27 11.75
C ASN A 282 7.50 2.79 11.53
N ASP A 283 8.52 1.97 11.77
CA ASP A 283 9.90 2.34 11.47
C ASP A 283 10.06 2.59 9.95
N LEU A 284 9.53 1.68 9.11
CA LEU A 284 9.51 1.87 7.66
C LEU A 284 8.73 3.13 7.26
N TYR A 285 7.55 3.37 7.82
CA TYR A 285 6.80 4.61 7.59
C TYR A 285 7.61 5.86 7.91
N SER A 286 8.32 5.85 9.04
CA SER A 286 9.17 6.97 9.47
C SER A 286 10.37 7.16 8.53
N LEU A 287 11.02 6.06 8.15
CA LEU A 287 12.18 6.05 7.26
C LEU A 287 11.83 6.52 5.84
N PHE A 288 10.64 6.18 5.35
CA PHE A 288 10.21 6.44 3.98
C PHE A 288 9.21 7.60 3.86
N ARG A 289 9.06 8.41 4.92
CA ARG A 289 8.05 9.47 5.03
C ARG A 289 7.95 10.32 3.76
N ASP A 290 6.71 10.58 3.33
CA ASP A 290 6.43 11.39 2.14
C ASP A 290 6.82 12.86 2.37
N LYS A 291 7.98 13.26 1.85
CA LYS A 291 8.51 14.63 1.93
C LYS A 291 7.72 15.64 1.08
N ALA A 292 6.83 15.22 0.17
CA ALA A 292 6.02 16.14 -0.61
C ALA A 292 4.73 16.55 0.12
N SER A 293 4.13 15.64 0.89
CA SER A 293 2.78 15.78 1.48
C SER A 293 2.47 17.13 2.15
N ASP A 294 3.39 17.66 2.97
CA ASP A 294 3.23 18.94 3.69
C ASP A 294 4.15 20.06 3.17
N ARG A 295 4.83 19.84 2.04
CA ARG A 295 5.84 20.77 1.52
C ARG A 295 5.19 22.00 0.88
N VAL A 296 5.87 23.13 1.02
CA VAL A 296 5.60 24.33 0.23
C VAL A 296 6.59 24.37 -0.93
N PHE A 297 6.08 24.28 -2.16
CA PHE A 297 6.87 24.34 -3.38
C PHE A 297 7.00 25.78 -3.84
N ASN A 298 8.20 26.18 -4.25
CA ASN A 298 8.43 27.50 -4.81
C ASN A 298 8.12 27.54 -6.32
N LYS A 299 8.00 28.77 -6.87
CA LYS A 299 7.69 28.98 -8.29
C LYS A 299 8.62 28.22 -9.24
N ASP A 300 9.92 28.16 -8.97
CA ASP A 300 10.89 27.52 -9.86
C ASP A 300 10.72 25.99 -9.86
N GLU A 301 10.39 25.41 -8.72
CA GLU A 301 10.06 23.99 -8.59
C GLU A 301 8.78 23.65 -9.36
N ILE A 302 7.74 24.49 -9.23
CA ILE A 302 6.48 24.30 -9.96
C ILE A 302 6.74 24.44 -11.47
N THR A 303 7.55 25.42 -11.90
CA THR A 303 7.97 25.55 -13.30
C THR A 303 8.70 24.31 -13.81
N TYR A 304 9.62 23.76 -13.00
CA TYR A 304 10.28 22.51 -13.32
C TYR A 304 9.26 21.37 -13.49
N LEU A 305 8.32 21.22 -12.55
CA LEU A 305 7.26 20.21 -12.59
C LEU A 305 6.31 20.39 -13.78
N SER A 306 6.06 21.62 -14.23
CA SER A 306 5.24 21.96 -15.41
C SER A 306 5.91 21.67 -16.75
N SER A 307 7.25 21.61 -16.78
CA SER A 307 8.00 21.44 -18.04
C SER A 307 7.74 20.07 -18.69
N ASN A 308 7.49 20.02 -20.01
CA ASN A 308 7.34 18.75 -20.75
C ASN A 308 6.23 17.79 -20.27
N LEU A 309 5.17 18.29 -19.61
CA LEU A 309 4.04 17.47 -19.11
C LEU A 309 3.08 16.93 -20.17
N LYS A 310 3.55 16.64 -21.40
CA LYS A 310 2.73 15.89 -22.36
C LYS A 310 2.58 14.43 -21.90
N SER A 311 3.64 13.85 -21.34
CA SER A 311 3.56 12.59 -20.61
C SER A 311 3.41 12.90 -19.12
N ILE A 312 2.35 12.38 -18.53
CA ILE A 312 1.98 12.60 -17.14
C ILE A 312 2.43 11.38 -16.35
N SER A 313 3.27 11.64 -15.35
CA SER A 313 3.72 10.65 -14.35
C SER A 313 4.15 11.41 -13.08
N PHE A 314 4.63 10.68 -12.07
CA PHE A 314 5.35 11.31 -10.97
C PHE A 314 6.68 11.90 -11.46
N ARG A 315 7.20 12.90 -10.74
CA ARG A 315 8.49 13.53 -11.05
C ARG A 315 9.29 13.78 -9.79
N GLU A 316 10.62 13.75 -9.93
CA GLU A 316 11.53 14.12 -8.84
C GLU A 316 11.94 15.59 -8.97
N VAL A 317 11.81 16.36 -7.89
CA VAL A 317 12.34 17.73 -7.80
C VAL A 317 13.08 17.90 -6.47
N ASN A 318 14.36 18.27 -6.55
CA ASN A 318 15.22 18.48 -5.37
C ASN A 318 15.21 17.27 -4.40
N GLY A 319 15.33 16.05 -4.92
CA GLY A 319 15.36 14.82 -4.11
C GLY A 319 14.01 14.36 -3.56
N VAL A 320 12.90 14.97 -4.00
CA VAL A 320 11.54 14.63 -3.55
C VAL A 320 10.69 14.22 -4.73
N TYR A 321 10.06 13.06 -4.63
CA TYR A 321 9.08 12.61 -5.61
C TYR A 321 7.72 13.26 -5.37
N VAL A 322 7.11 13.73 -6.44
CA VAL A 322 5.80 14.39 -6.50
C VAL A 322 4.92 13.61 -7.47
N SER A 323 3.78 13.13 -7.03
CA SER A 323 2.85 12.33 -7.84
C SER A 323 2.20 13.17 -8.93
N ALA A 324 1.58 12.52 -9.92
CA ALA A 324 0.79 13.22 -10.92
C ALA A 324 -0.35 14.05 -10.30
N SER A 325 -0.95 13.58 -9.20
CA SER A 325 -2.04 14.29 -8.51
C SER A 325 -1.59 15.51 -7.72
N GLU A 326 -0.39 15.46 -7.15
CA GLU A 326 0.24 16.62 -6.51
C GLU A 326 0.69 17.64 -7.55
N ILE A 327 1.26 17.20 -8.68
CA ILE A 327 1.61 18.08 -9.81
C ILE A 327 0.35 18.77 -10.34
N PHE A 328 -0.74 18.02 -10.52
CA PHE A 328 -2.04 18.57 -10.89
C PHE A 328 -2.44 19.72 -9.96
N TRP A 329 -2.46 19.46 -8.65
CA TRP A 329 -2.80 20.48 -7.66
C TRP A 329 -1.90 21.73 -7.74
N LEU A 330 -0.58 21.54 -7.79
CA LEU A 330 0.39 22.65 -7.76
C LEU A 330 0.20 23.59 -8.96
N ILE A 331 -0.08 23.06 -10.14
CA ILE A 331 -0.30 23.84 -11.36
C ILE A 331 -1.69 24.49 -11.33
N THR A 332 -2.74 23.73 -11.02
CA THR A 332 -4.11 24.25 -10.93
C THR A 332 -4.20 25.40 -9.91
N ALA A 333 -3.62 25.23 -8.72
CA ALA A 333 -3.64 26.25 -7.68
C ALA A 333 -2.88 27.52 -8.12
N SER A 334 -1.77 27.36 -8.85
CA SER A 334 -1.00 28.49 -9.38
C SER A 334 -1.80 29.29 -10.43
N LEU A 335 -2.49 28.61 -11.35
CA LEU A 335 -3.33 29.27 -12.36
C LEU A 335 -4.59 29.89 -11.76
N ALA A 336 -5.19 29.24 -10.77
CA ALA A 336 -6.31 29.79 -10.02
C ALA A 336 -5.94 31.09 -9.29
N GLU A 337 -4.74 31.18 -8.72
CA GLU A 337 -4.24 32.41 -8.09
C GLU A 337 -3.86 33.48 -9.13
N TYR A 338 -3.25 33.07 -10.24
CA TYR A 338 -2.97 33.97 -11.36
C TYR A 338 -4.25 34.64 -11.89
N LYS A 339 -5.37 33.92 -11.96
CA LYS A 339 -6.68 34.49 -12.33
C LYS A 339 -7.05 35.71 -11.49
N ALA A 340 -6.77 35.67 -10.19
CA ALA A 340 -7.12 36.73 -9.26
C ALA A 340 -6.12 37.90 -9.30
N ASN A 341 -4.83 37.59 -9.38
CA ASN A 341 -3.75 38.54 -9.11
C ASN A 341 -2.95 38.97 -10.36
N ARG A 342 -3.12 38.27 -11.49
CA ARG A 342 -2.28 38.36 -12.71
C ARG A 342 -0.79 38.18 -12.47
N ILE A 343 -0.46 37.50 -11.36
CA ILE A 343 0.90 37.18 -10.95
C ILE A 343 0.87 35.73 -10.46
N LEU A 344 1.77 34.90 -10.97
CA LEU A 344 1.93 33.53 -10.48
C LEU A 344 2.45 33.56 -9.04
N PRO A 345 1.92 32.72 -8.14
CA PRO A 345 2.38 32.68 -6.76
C PRO A 345 3.88 32.38 -6.68
N SER A 346 4.55 32.99 -5.70
CA SER A 346 5.94 32.64 -5.39
C SER A 346 6.08 31.27 -4.73
N LYS A 347 5.00 30.80 -4.08
CA LYS A 347 4.94 29.55 -3.31
C LYS A 347 3.53 28.98 -3.32
N VAL A 348 3.42 27.66 -3.40
CA VAL A 348 2.16 26.93 -3.26
C VAL A 348 2.33 25.82 -2.23
N LYS A 349 1.42 25.74 -1.25
CA LYS A 349 1.38 24.62 -0.31
C LYS A 349 0.83 23.40 -1.04
N ASN A 350 1.55 22.28 -0.96
CA ASN A 350 1.09 21.04 -1.55
C ASN A 350 -0.14 20.47 -0.82
N VAL A 351 -0.98 19.78 -1.58
CA VAL A 351 -1.96 18.82 -1.10
C VAL A 351 -1.86 17.59 -2.00
N TYR A 352 -2.25 16.44 -1.49
CA TYR A 352 -2.10 15.15 -2.17
C TYR A 352 -3.48 14.55 -2.45
N PRO A 353 -4.22 15.10 -3.44
CA PRO A 353 -5.56 14.63 -3.73
C PRO A 353 -5.51 13.21 -4.31
N LEU A 354 -6.58 12.47 -4.08
CA LEU A 354 -6.82 11.21 -4.77
C LEU A 354 -7.01 11.42 -6.28
N GLY A 355 -6.87 10.35 -7.06
CA GLY A 355 -7.22 10.38 -8.47
C GLY A 355 -8.73 10.52 -8.70
N PRO A 356 -9.17 10.70 -9.96
CA PRO A 356 -10.59 10.66 -10.31
C PRO A 356 -11.21 9.30 -9.94
N TYR A 357 -12.52 9.27 -9.76
CA TYR A 357 -13.25 8.04 -9.45
C TYR A 357 -13.82 7.38 -10.70
N ARG A 358 -13.88 8.10 -11.82
CA ARG A 358 -14.31 7.57 -13.11
C ARG A 358 -13.35 8.01 -14.21
N SER A 359 -13.19 7.14 -15.20
CA SER A 359 -12.53 7.51 -16.44
C SER A 359 -13.45 8.41 -17.26
N PHE A 360 -12.84 9.37 -17.97
CA PHE A 360 -13.56 10.24 -18.88
C PHE A 360 -12.74 10.44 -20.15
N LYS A 361 -13.38 10.33 -21.31
CA LYS A 361 -12.77 10.62 -22.60
C LYS A 361 -13.17 12.01 -23.03
N SER A 362 -12.19 12.86 -23.33
CA SER A 362 -12.43 14.23 -23.77
C SER A 362 -13.27 14.29 -25.03
N GLU A 363 -14.08 15.34 -25.10
CA GLU A 363 -14.65 15.83 -26.35
C GLU A 363 -13.55 16.40 -27.26
N THR A 364 -13.92 16.86 -28.45
CA THR A 364 -12.94 17.41 -29.40
C THR A 364 -12.18 18.59 -28.79
N LEU A 365 -10.87 18.40 -28.61
CA LEU A 365 -9.98 19.41 -28.06
C LEU A 365 -9.84 20.56 -29.07
N ASN A 366 -10.18 21.75 -28.61
CA ASN A 366 -10.17 22.98 -29.40
C ASN A 366 -9.47 24.09 -28.59
N THR A 367 -9.48 25.30 -29.12
CA THR A 367 -8.95 26.47 -28.42
C THR A 367 -10.07 27.17 -27.64
N VAL A 368 -9.83 27.51 -26.37
CA VAL A 368 -10.75 28.28 -25.49
C VAL A 368 -10.19 29.67 -25.18
N LYS A 369 -11.01 30.59 -24.63
CA LYS A 369 -10.48 31.88 -24.15
C LYS A 369 -9.68 31.69 -22.87
N LEU A 370 -8.66 32.52 -22.66
CA LEU A 370 -7.86 32.49 -21.42
C LEU A 370 -8.71 32.58 -20.15
N GLU A 371 -9.65 33.52 -20.11
CA GLU A 371 -10.52 33.72 -18.94
C GLU A 371 -11.43 32.53 -18.64
N GLU A 372 -11.88 31.81 -19.67
CA GLU A 372 -12.69 30.59 -19.53
C GLU A 372 -11.85 29.47 -18.91
N PHE A 373 -10.60 29.31 -19.38
CA PHE A 373 -9.67 28.31 -18.86
C PHE A 373 -9.26 28.61 -17.41
N LEU A 374 -8.88 29.86 -17.10
CA LEU A 374 -8.51 30.28 -15.75
C LEU A 374 -9.69 30.11 -14.77
N LYS A 375 -10.92 30.39 -15.21
CA LYS A 375 -12.12 30.12 -14.41
C LYS A 375 -12.24 28.63 -14.09
N ALA A 376 -12.03 27.74 -15.06
CA ALA A 376 -12.04 26.31 -14.81
C ALA A 376 -10.95 25.88 -13.82
N SER A 377 -9.70 26.38 -13.93
CA SER A 377 -8.66 26.11 -12.93
C SER A 377 -9.07 26.54 -11.51
N TYR A 378 -9.76 27.67 -11.38
CA TYR A 378 -10.29 28.11 -10.08
C TYR A 378 -11.39 27.17 -9.54
N GLU A 379 -12.33 26.74 -10.39
CA GLU A 379 -13.40 25.80 -9.99
C GLU A 379 -12.84 24.42 -9.62
N VAL A 380 -11.84 23.94 -10.38
CA VAL A 380 -11.14 22.68 -10.09
C VAL A 380 -10.36 22.78 -8.78
N LYS A 381 -9.69 23.90 -8.50
CA LYS A 381 -9.04 24.14 -7.19
C LYS A 381 -10.06 23.99 -6.05
N LEU A 382 -11.22 24.65 -6.15
CA LEU A 382 -12.28 24.55 -5.13
C LEU A 382 -12.82 23.13 -4.99
N PHE A 383 -12.99 22.41 -6.09
CA PHE A 383 -13.41 21.01 -6.06
C PHE A 383 -12.41 20.15 -5.31
N ILE A 384 -11.11 20.29 -5.59
CA ILE A 384 -10.05 19.55 -4.89
C ILE A 384 -10.03 19.89 -3.40
N GLU A 385 -10.16 21.16 -3.04
CA GLU A 385 -10.21 21.58 -1.62
C GLU A 385 -11.40 20.99 -0.87
N LEU A 386 -12.55 20.82 -1.55
CA LEU A 386 -13.77 20.27 -0.96
C LEU A 386 -13.77 18.73 -0.90
N HIS A 387 -13.33 18.07 -1.97
CA HIS A 387 -13.48 16.63 -2.17
C HIS A 387 -12.18 15.83 -2.01
N ASN A 388 -11.03 16.50 -1.89
CA ASN A 388 -9.70 15.89 -1.75
C ASN A 388 -9.38 14.85 -2.85
N ARG A 389 -9.90 15.09 -4.05
CA ARG A 389 -9.69 14.27 -5.25
C ARG A 389 -9.72 15.12 -6.51
N ILE A 390 -9.09 14.63 -7.57
CA ILE A 390 -9.22 15.18 -8.91
C ILE A 390 -10.65 14.95 -9.43
N PRO A 391 -11.30 15.93 -10.09
CA PRO A 391 -12.61 15.75 -10.73
C PRO A 391 -12.59 14.61 -11.77
N ASP A 392 -13.73 13.96 -11.99
CA ASP A 392 -13.84 12.91 -13.01
C ASP A 392 -13.71 13.48 -14.43
N PHE A 393 -14.15 14.73 -14.62
CA PHE A 393 -13.96 15.52 -15.83
C PHE A 393 -13.94 17.01 -15.46
N ILE A 394 -13.40 17.84 -16.36
CA ILE A 394 -13.40 19.30 -16.24
C ILE A 394 -14.21 19.86 -17.40
N GLU A 395 -15.07 20.84 -17.13
CA GLU A 395 -15.87 21.51 -18.17
C GLU A 395 -15.36 22.94 -18.39
N ILE A 396 -15.05 23.28 -19.64
CA ILE A 396 -14.59 24.61 -20.03
C ILE A 396 -15.48 25.10 -21.16
N ASN A 397 -16.36 26.07 -20.84
CA ASN A 397 -17.30 26.66 -21.80
C ASN A 397 -18.14 25.60 -22.57
N GLY A 398 -18.67 24.62 -21.83
CA GLY A 398 -19.48 23.53 -22.38
C GLY A 398 -18.69 22.38 -23.00
N VAL A 399 -17.36 22.48 -23.14
CA VAL A 399 -16.50 21.39 -23.60
C VAL A 399 -16.02 20.59 -22.40
N LYS A 400 -16.28 19.27 -22.39
CA LYS A 400 -15.81 18.37 -21.32
C LYS A 400 -14.50 17.70 -21.68
N MET A 401 -13.58 17.70 -20.74
CA MET A 401 -12.25 17.11 -20.91
C MET A 401 -11.83 16.23 -19.74
N SER A 402 -10.94 15.29 -20.06
CA SER A 402 -10.30 14.40 -19.10
C SER A 402 -9.33 15.18 -18.20
N PRO A 403 -9.07 14.69 -16.97
CA PRO A 403 -8.05 15.30 -16.12
C PRO A 403 -6.64 15.30 -16.72
N ALA A 404 -6.31 14.29 -17.54
CA ALA A 404 -5.02 14.21 -18.20
C ALA A 404 -4.83 15.35 -19.22
N ASP A 405 -5.82 15.56 -20.09
CA ASP A 405 -5.77 16.62 -21.10
C ASP A 405 -5.80 18.01 -20.45
N PHE A 406 -6.55 18.14 -19.34
CA PHE A 406 -6.59 19.37 -18.57
C PHE A 406 -5.21 19.70 -18.01
N LEU A 407 -4.56 18.76 -17.32
CA LEU A 407 -3.21 18.96 -16.77
C LEU A 407 -2.18 19.31 -17.85
N ALA A 408 -2.19 18.61 -18.98
CA ALA A 408 -1.28 18.92 -20.09
C ALA A 408 -1.51 20.34 -20.64
N SER A 409 -2.77 20.77 -20.73
CA SER A 409 -3.16 22.11 -21.15
C SER A 409 -2.77 23.18 -20.12
N GLU A 410 -2.98 22.90 -18.83
CA GLU A 410 -2.60 23.78 -17.71
C GLU A 410 -1.09 23.99 -17.68
N ALA A 411 -0.31 22.92 -17.81
CA ALA A 411 1.14 22.98 -17.82
C ALA A 411 1.67 23.86 -18.96
N ARG A 412 1.10 23.73 -20.16
CA ARG A 412 1.46 24.57 -21.32
C ARG A 412 1.11 26.03 -21.08
N LEU A 413 -0.06 26.32 -20.51
CA LEU A 413 -0.46 27.69 -20.16
C LEU A 413 0.45 28.28 -19.07
N TYR A 414 0.72 27.53 -18.00
CA TYR A 414 1.60 27.92 -16.92
C TYR A 414 2.98 28.34 -17.46
N MET A 415 3.56 27.54 -18.37
CA MET A 415 4.87 27.84 -18.96
C MET A 415 4.86 29.13 -19.80
N LYS A 416 3.79 29.40 -20.55
CA LYS A 416 3.63 30.67 -21.29
C LYS A 416 3.61 31.86 -20.34
N ILE A 417 2.74 31.81 -19.32
CA ILE A 417 2.61 32.88 -18.33
C ILE A 417 3.94 33.11 -17.59
N TYR A 418 4.62 32.03 -17.20
CA TYR A 418 5.92 32.10 -16.53
C TYR A 418 6.98 32.83 -17.38
N ASN A 419 6.93 32.65 -18.71
CA ASN A 419 7.82 33.31 -19.67
C ASN A 419 7.37 34.73 -20.05
N GLY A 420 6.32 35.26 -19.42
CA GLY A 420 5.77 36.60 -19.70
C GLY A 420 4.84 36.65 -20.91
N GLU A 421 4.37 35.49 -21.40
CA GLU A 421 3.41 35.40 -22.48
C GLU A 421 2.00 35.14 -21.92
N GLU A 422 1.10 36.13 -22.05
CA GLU A 422 -0.32 35.98 -21.72
C GLU A 422 -1.13 35.83 -23.02
N PRO A 423 -1.47 34.60 -23.43
CA PRO A 423 -2.19 34.39 -24.69
C PRO A 423 -3.67 34.75 -24.52
N GLU A 424 -4.30 35.38 -25.53
CA GLU A 424 -5.76 35.59 -25.51
C GLU A 424 -6.55 34.27 -25.49
N ARG A 425 -5.93 33.21 -26.02
CA ARG A 425 -6.55 31.90 -26.21
C ARG A 425 -5.62 30.76 -25.81
N VAL A 426 -6.20 29.74 -25.19
CA VAL A 426 -5.50 28.53 -24.72
C VAL A 426 -5.83 27.37 -25.65
N GLU A 427 -4.81 26.78 -26.25
CA GLU A 427 -4.94 25.56 -27.04
C GLU A 427 -5.00 24.37 -26.09
N LEU A 428 -6.12 23.64 -26.11
CA LEU A 428 -6.25 22.40 -25.35
C LEU A 428 -5.46 21.28 -26.05
N VAL A 429 -4.70 20.52 -25.29
CA VAL A 429 -3.81 19.48 -25.79
C VAL A 429 -4.07 18.14 -25.13
N GLU A 430 -3.77 17.07 -25.86
CA GLU A 430 -3.86 15.70 -25.35
C GLU A 430 -2.70 15.41 -24.38
N GLY A 431 -3.05 14.84 -23.22
CA GLY A 431 -2.12 14.34 -22.22
C GLY A 431 -2.03 12.81 -22.26
N ILE A 432 -0.83 12.27 -22.13
CA ILE A 432 -0.57 10.83 -22.08
C ILE A 432 -0.36 10.43 -20.61
N PHE A 433 -1.34 9.76 -20.02
CA PHE A 433 -1.24 9.27 -18.64
C PHE A 433 -0.54 7.91 -18.60
N GLU A 434 0.67 7.86 -18.06
CA GLU A 434 1.47 6.62 -17.99
C GLU A 434 1.30 5.76 -16.73
N PRO A 435 0.98 6.30 -15.53
CA PRO A 435 0.99 5.52 -14.30
C PRO A 435 0.02 4.34 -14.24
N ASP A 436 -0.94 4.23 -15.15
CA ASP A 436 -1.86 3.08 -15.20
C ASP A 436 -1.14 1.75 -15.51
N LYS A 437 0.05 1.81 -16.13
CA LYS A 437 0.92 0.67 -16.41
C LYS A 437 1.40 -0.07 -15.16
N TYR A 438 1.37 0.58 -14.00
CA TYR A 438 1.77 0.01 -12.72
C TYR A 438 0.72 -0.92 -12.11
N VAL A 439 -0.48 -1.01 -12.71
CA VAL A 439 -1.50 -2.00 -12.36
C VAL A 439 -1.40 -3.20 -13.30
N SER A 440 -1.18 -4.38 -12.73
CA SER A 440 -0.99 -5.63 -13.49
C SER A 440 -2.31 -6.34 -13.72
N LEU A 441 -2.69 -6.53 -15.00
CA LEU A 441 -3.85 -7.35 -15.35
C LEU A 441 -3.63 -8.83 -15.01
N GLU A 442 -2.42 -9.35 -15.19
CA GLU A 442 -2.13 -10.74 -14.82
C GLU A 442 -2.05 -10.88 -13.30
N GLY A 443 -1.43 -9.92 -12.61
CA GLY A 443 -1.40 -9.91 -11.15
C GLY A 443 -2.79 -9.82 -10.52
N ALA A 444 -3.73 -9.09 -11.14
CA ALA A 444 -5.13 -9.09 -10.73
C ALA A 444 -5.79 -10.46 -10.90
N LYS A 445 -5.59 -11.12 -12.05
CA LYS A 445 -6.09 -12.49 -12.28
C LYS A 445 -5.48 -13.49 -11.31
N ASP A 446 -4.20 -13.37 -11.01
CA ASP A 446 -3.50 -14.24 -10.06
C ASP A 446 -4.06 -14.08 -8.64
N CYS A 447 -4.37 -12.85 -8.22
CA CYS A 447 -5.07 -12.61 -6.96
C CYS A 447 -6.42 -13.35 -6.91
N TRP A 448 -7.20 -13.33 -8.00
CA TRP A 448 -8.51 -14.00 -8.07
C TRP A 448 -8.42 -15.53 -8.16
N ARG A 449 -7.22 -16.11 -8.29
CA ARG A 449 -6.97 -17.55 -8.22
C ARG A 449 -6.75 -18.06 -6.79
N TRP A 450 -6.77 -17.18 -5.79
CA TRP A 450 -6.69 -17.61 -4.39
C TRP A 450 -7.80 -18.63 -4.07
N ALA A 451 -7.43 -19.70 -3.35
CA ALA A 451 -8.24 -20.92 -3.23
C ALA A 451 -9.64 -20.71 -2.63
N ILE A 452 -9.81 -19.63 -1.88
CA ILE A 452 -11.07 -19.29 -1.20
C ILE A 452 -12.10 -18.74 -2.17
N PHE A 453 -11.70 -18.07 -3.26
CA PHE A 453 -12.66 -17.48 -4.18
C PHE A 453 -13.55 -18.52 -4.88
N PRO A 454 -14.81 -18.17 -5.18
CA PRO A 454 -15.65 -18.95 -6.08
C PRO A 454 -14.94 -19.20 -7.42
N LYS A 455 -15.15 -20.39 -7.99
CA LYS A 455 -14.58 -20.70 -9.32
C LYS A 455 -15.05 -19.67 -10.35
N GLY A 456 -14.10 -19.07 -11.07
CA GLY A 456 -14.39 -18.05 -12.08
C GLY A 456 -14.66 -16.66 -11.50
N PHE A 457 -14.26 -16.40 -10.25
CA PHE A 457 -14.33 -15.06 -9.68
C PHE A 457 -13.48 -14.07 -10.50
N GLU A 458 -14.09 -12.93 -10.83
CA GLU A 458 -13.45 -11.80 -11.49
C GLU A 458 -14.01 -10.50 -10.90
N ALA A 459 -13.15 -9.49 -10.82
CA ALA A 459 -13.49 -8.19 -10.21
C ALA A 459 -12.88 -7.03 -11.01
N TRP A 460 -13.23 -6.94 -12.30
CA TRP A 460 -12.61 -6.01 -13.26
C TRP A 460 -12.70 -4.53 -12.88
N LYS A 461 -13.77 -4.10 -12.22
CA LYS A 461 -13.89 -2.72 -11.73
C LYS A 461 -12.81 -2.37 -10.70
N LEU A 462 -12.31 -3.34 -9.93
CA LEU A 462 -11.17 -3.11 -9.02
C LEU A 462 -9.91 -2.72 -9.80
N VAL A 463 -9.72 -3.28 -11.01
CA VAL A 463 -8.61 -2.91 -11.90
C VAL A 463 -8.80 -1.47 -12.41
N GLU A 464 -10.01 -1.12 -12.85
CA GLU A 464 -10.33 0.24 -13.34
C GLU A 464 -10.07 1.28 -12.25
N LEU A 465 -10.61 1.06 -11.05
CA LEU A 465 -10.40 1.92 -9.90
C LEU A 465 -8.92 1.98 -9.50
N ALA A 466 -8.20 0.86 -9.57
CA ALA A 466 -6.78 0.84 -9.24
C ALA A 466 -5.99 1.77 -10.17
N LYS A 467 -6.25 1.69 -11.48
CA LYS A 467 -5.64 2.55 -12.51
C LYS A 467 -6.00 4.01 -12.32
N LEU A 468 -7.25 4.31 -11.97
CA LEU A 468 -7.67 5.69 -11.73
C LEU A 468 -6.98 6.31 -10.51
N GLN A 469 -6.55 5.51 -9.54
CA GLN A 469 -5.84 6.00 -8.38
C GLN A 469 -4.31 6.02 -8.52
N THR A 470 -3.73 5.51 -9.63
CA THR A 470 -2.29 5.65 -9.88
C THR A 470 -1.87 7.10 -10.15
N TRP A 471 -2.82 8.04 -10.26
CA TRP A 471 -2.54 9.47 -10.15
C TRP A 471 -1.75 9.82 -8.89
N THR A 472 -1.92 9.04 -7.83
CA THR A 472 -1.24 9.22 -6.55
C THR A 472 0.07 8.43 -6.42
N ILE A 473 0.39 7.57 -7.39
CA ILE A 473 1.54 6.67 -7.29
C ILE A 473 2.85 7.46 -7.40
N LYS A 474 3.82 7.15 -6.54
CA LYS A 474 5.20 7.67 -6.63
C LYS A 474 6.16 6.81 -5.82
N PRO A 475 7.47 6.80 -6.15
CA PRO A 475 8.48 6.09 -5.37
C PRO A 475 8.52 6.56 -3.92
N ALA A 476 8.75 5.64 -3.00
CA ALA A 476 9.11 5.95 -1.64
C ALA A 476 10.63 5.83 -1.50
N THR A 477 11.29 6.90 -1.07
CA THR A 477 12.74 6.93 -0.88
C THR A 477 13.08 7.22 0.56
N LEU A 478 14.27 6.77 0.99
CA LEU A 478 14.74 7.05 2.34
C LEU A 478 14.79 8.55 2.60
N SER A 479 14.22 8.93 3.73
CA SER A 479 14.42 10.23 4.34
C SER A 479 15.83 10.29 4.93
N VAL A 480 16.81 10.64 4.10
CA VAL A 480 18.13 11.11 4.56
C VAL A 480 17.98 12.47 5.23
#